data_AF-A0A423QAL8-F1
#
_entry.id   AF-A0A423QAL8-F1
#
_cell.length_a   1.000
_cell.length_b   1.000
_cell.length_c   1.000
_cell.angle_alpha   90.00
_cell.angle_beta   90.00
_cell.angle_gamma   90.00
#
_symmetry.space_group_name_H-M   'P 1'
#
loop_
_entity.id
_entity.type
_entity.pdbx_description
1 polymer ?
#
loop_
_entity_poly.entity_id
_entity_poly.type
_entity_poly.pdbx_seq_one_letter_code
_entity_poly.pdbx_strand_id
1 'polypeptide(L)'
;MLLAAGCGGDKGINETGYSDEPLIDREGNKLDSADAERLYESAREFMIDEQPDRALRLYAEVQARFPFSPYAAQAELESITAHYRAQQYEAAVSAADRFIKQRPRNPNIDYVYYLRGLSNYSRNDSGLLGGDPDKRDTRFLEQSFTDFKLLIENYPDSVYAKDAQLHMVDIRNRLAEYEINVAEYYLRRRAYVAASRRAEGVIERFQGSDSVPRALEIMEESYAQLGLADLAEDTRAILQTSYPNYILHRDEFYRQRAGEEPAYELPDMGSASAAGGSPSQDDDSD
;
A
#
# COMPACT_ATOMS: atom_id res chain seq x y z
N MET A 1 -16.43 -33.99 21.24
CA MET A 1 -15.94 -34.07 19.85
C MET A 1 -15.79 -32.64 19.35
N LEU A 2 -14.66 -32.01 19.64
CA LEU A 2 -14.25 -30.73 19.04
C LEU A 2 -12.84 -30.97 18.49
N LEU A 3 -12.73 -30.90 17.18
CA LEU A 3 -11.49 -31.01 16.41
C LEU A 3 -10.75 -29.68 16.52
N ALA A 4 -9.56 -29.70 17.13
CA ALA A 4 -8.60 -28.62 17.03
C ALA A 4 -7.83 -28.77 15.72
N ALA A 5 -7.98 -27.81 14.81
CA ALA A 5 -7.11 -27.61 13.67
C ALA A 5 -5.86 -26.87 14.15
N GLY A 6 -4.69 -27.50 13.99
CA GLY A 6 -3.40 -26.88 14.25
C GLY A 6 -2.89 -26.09 13.04
N CYS A 7 -2.16 -25.01 13.32
CA CYS A 7 -1.18 -24.38 12.43
C CYS A 7 -0.11 -23.69 13.29
N GLY A 8 1.17 -23.91 12.94
CA GLY A 8 2.30 -23.06 13.33
C GLY A 8 2.94 -23.38 14.68
N GLY A 9 4.02 -24.16 14.67
CA GLY A 9 4.76 -24.56 15.86
C GLY A 9 5.53 -23.41 16.50
N ASP A 10 5.15 -23.10 17.73
CA ASP A 10 5.92 -22.31 18.67
C ASP A 10 7.09 -23.16 19.20
N LYS A 11 8.24 -23.08 18.55
CA LYS A 11 9.47 -23.75 18.98
C LYS A 11 10.38 -22.71 19.61
N GLY A 12 10.17 -22.42 20.89
CA GLY A 12 11.17 -21.66 21.62
C GLY A 12 10.69 -20.83 22.80
N ILE A 13 9.47 -21.00 23.31
CA ILE A 13 9.08 -20.42 24.60
C ILE A 13 8.52 -21.51 25.50
N ASN A 14 9.08 -21.64 26.70
CA ASN A 14 8.60 -22.57 27.72
C ASN A 14 7.42 -21.97 28.50
N GLU A 15 6.81 -22.75 29.40
CA GLU A 15 5.64 -22.34 30.20
C GLU A 15 5.89 -21.08 31.08
N THR A 16 7.15 -20.65 31.22
CA THR A 16 7.53 -19.44 31.96
C THR A 16 7.70 -18.21 31.06
N GLY A 17 7.54 -18.35 29.73
CA GLY A 17 7.73 -17.28 28.75
C GLY A 17 9.19 -17.03 28.35
N TYR A 18 10.11 -17.94 28.72
CA TYR A 18 11.53 -17.84 28.40
C TYR A 18 11.91 -18.86 27.32
N SER A 19 12.87 -18.50 26.46
CA SER A 19 13.37 -19.42 25.46
C SER A 19 14.40 -20.39 26.02
N ASP A 20 14.22 -21.69 25.76
CA ASP A 20 15.17 -22.74 26.18
C ASP A 20 16.52 -22.68 25.44
N GLU A 21 16.61 -21.86 24.38
CA GLU A 21 17.88 -21.59 23.71
C GLU A 21 18.76 -20.63 24.54
N PRO A 22 20.07 -20.88 24.67
CA PRO A 22 20.97 -19.97 25.37
C PRO A 22 20.99 -18.58 24.70
N LEU A 23 20.98 -17.53 25.51
CA LEU A 23 21.18 -16.15 25.04
C LEU A 23 22.68 -15.96 24.81
N ILE A 24 23.07 -15.76 23.57
CA ILE A 24 24.47 -15.59 23.18
C ILE A 24 24.66 -14.30 22.40
N ASP A 25 25.85 -13.69 22.54
CA ASP A 25 26.27 -12.61 21.64
C ASP A 25 26.74 -13.16 20.29
N ARG A 26 27.17 -12.26 19.41
CA ARG A 26 27.68 -12.59 18.08
C ARG A 26 28.90 -13.52 18.13
N GLU A 27 29.73 -13.39 19.15
CA GLU A 27 30.93 -14.20 19.38
C GLU A 27 30.63 -15.55 20.06
N GLY A 28 29.38 -15.81 20.44
CA GLY A 28 28.94 -17.04 21.08
C GLY A 28 29.12 -17.06 22.60
N ASN A 29 29.42 -15.92 23.22
CA ASN A 29 29.51 -15.81 24.68
C ASN A 29 28.10 -15.77 25.28
N LYS A 30 27.93 -16.46 26.42
CA LYS A 30 26.64 -16.47 27.13
C LYS A 30 26.35 -15.10 27.75
N LEU A 31 25.09 -14.67 27.61
CA LEU A 31 24.57 -13.39 28.11
C LEU A 31 23.63 -13.55 29.32
N ASP A 32 23.57 -14.74 29.94
CA ASP A 32 22.65 -15.05 31.04
C ASP A 32 22.74 -14.02 32.18
N SER A 33 23.95 -13.54 32.52
CA SER A 33 24.20 -12.54 33.56
C SER A 33 24.51 -11.13 33.02
N ALA A 34 24.25 -10.86 31.75
CA ALA A 34 24.50 -9.54 31.15
C ALA A 34 23.56 -8.48 31.73
N ASP A 35 24.02 -7.23 31.75
CA ASP A 35 23.20 -6.07 32.10
C ASP A 35 22.37 -5.60 30.89
N ALA A 36 21.54 -4.57 31.12
CA ALA A 36 20.63 -4.05 30.10
C ALA A 36 21.37 -3.49 28.89
N GLU A 37 22.51 -2.84 29.10
CA GLU A 37 23.32 -2.24 28.02
C GLU A 37 23.88 -3.33 27.12
N ARG A 38 24.55 -4.34 27.69
CA ARG A 38 25.18 -5.40 26.89
C ARG A 38 24.14 -6.21 26.11
N LEU A 39 22.99 -6.54 26.71
CA LEU A 39 21.91 -7.22 26.00
C LEU A 39 21.37 -6.40 24.83
N TYR A 40 21.15 -5.11 25.05
CA TYR A 40 20.66 -4.20 24.02
C TYR A 40 21.67 -4.01 22.88
N GLU A 41 22.96 -3.83 23.20
CA GLU A 41 24.02 -3.72 22.19
C GLU A 41 24.13 -5.00 21.35
N SER A 42 24.11 -6.18 21.98
CA SER A 42 24.10 -7.45 21.26
C SER A 42 22.87 -7.62 20.37
N ALA A 43 21.69 -7.15 20.80
CA ALA A 43 20.49 -7.15 19.96
C ALA A 43 20.69 -6.29 18.70
N ARG A 44 21.32 -5.12 18.85
CA ARG A 44 21.64 -4.24 17.72
C ARG A 44 22.66 -4.83 16.76
N GLU A 45 23.67 -5.53 17.29
CA GLU A 45 24.62 -6.28 16.47
C GLU A 45 23.89 -7.32 15.59
N PHE A 46 22.97 -8.09 16.17
CA PHE A 46 22.15 -9.02 15.39
C PHE A 46 21.24 -8.33 14.37
N MET A 47 20.73 -7.14 14.66
CA MET A 47 19.96 -6.35 13.69
C MET A 47 20.81 -5.86 12.51
N ILE A 48 22.09 -5.58 12.74
CA ILE A 48 23.06 -5.20 11.70
C ILE A 48 23.41 -6.43 10.86
N ASP A 49 23.56 -7.60 11.48
CA ASP A 49 23.87 -8.88 10.83
C ASP A 49 22.64 -9.56 10.18
N GLU A 50 21.53 -8.83 10.04
CA GLU A 50 20.27 -9.32 9.45
C GLU A 50 19.70 -10.57 10.13
N GLN A 51 19.87 -10.67 11.46
CA GLN A 51 19.35 -11.75 12.32
C GLN A 51 18.26 -11.22 13.27
N PRO A 52 17.10 -10.77 12.76
CA PRO A 52 16.08 -10.09 13.56
C PRO A 52 15.45 -11.00 14.63
N ASP A 53 15.32 -12.31 14.39
CA ASP A 53 14.78 -13.25 15.39
C ASP A 53 15.66 -13.35 16.64
N ARG A 54 16.99 -13.29 16.47
CA ARG A 54 17.93 -13.28 17.60
C ARG A 54 17.87 -11.95 18.36
N ALA A 55 17.78 -10.84 17.63
CA ALA A 55 17.61 -9.53 18.23
C ALA A 55 16.32 -9.43 19.04
N LEU A 56 15.20 -9.96 18.54
CA LEU A 56 13.91 -9.98 19.24
C LEU A 56 13.99 -10.67 20.60
N ARG A 57 14.69 -11.80 20.70
CA ARG A 57 14.91 -12.50 21.97
C ARG A 57 15.65 -11.64 22.98
N LEU A 58 16.69 -10.94 22.56
CA LEU A 58 17.46 -10.05 23.43
C LEU A 58 16.69 -8.79 23.82
N TYR A 59 15.91 -8.19 22.91
CA TYR A 59 15.04 -7.06 23.24
C TYR A 59 13.96 -7.46 24.25
N ALA A 60 13.36 -8.65 24.12
CA ALA A 60 12.41 -9.17 25.09
C ALA A 60 13.06 -9.33 26.47
N GLU A 61 14.30 -9.82 26.51
CA GLU A 61 15.05 -10.00 27.76
C GLU A 61 15.37 -8.66 28.44
N VAL A 62 15.74 -7.62 27.68
CA VAL A 62 15.92 -6.25 28.20
C VAL A 62 14.63 -5.75 28.86
N GLN A 63 13.49 -5.94 28.19
CA GLN A 63 12.19 -5.49 28.69
C GLN A 63 11.75 -6.28 29.94
N ALA A 64 12.00 -7.59 29.99
CA ALA A 64 11.60 -8.46 31.08
C ALA A 64 12.44 -8.25 32.35
N ARG A 65 13.77 -8.19 32.22
CA ARG A 65 14.69 -8.06 33.37
C ARG A 65 14.91 -6.63 33.82
N PHE A 66 14.86 -5.69 32.88
CA PHE A 66 15.29 -4.33 33.12
C PHE A 66 14.25 -3.30 32.63
N PRO A 67 12.96 -3.40 33.02
CA PRO A 67 11.86 -2.58 32.50
C PRO A 67 12.02 -1.06 32.76
N PHE A 68 12.82 -0.68 33.75
CA PHE A 68 13.10 0.71 34.11
C PHE A 68 14.46 1.20 33.62
N SER A 69 15.21 0.38 32.87
CA SER A 69 16.48 0.80 32.30
C SER A 69 16.28 1.86 31.20
N PRO A 70 17.28 2.72 30.94
CA PRO A 70 17.21 3.65 29.81
C PRO A 70 17.07 2.95 28.45
N TYR A 71 17.49 1.67 28.36
CA TYR A 71 17.42 0.87 27.14
C TYR A 71 16.05 0.23 26.91
N ALA A 72 15.20 0.07 27.93
CA ALA A 72 13.93 -0.64 27.79
C ALA A 72 12.98 -0.01 26.77
N ALA A 73 12.85 1.32 26.78
CA ALA A 73 12.00 2.04 25.83
C ALA A 73 12.51 1.93 24.39
N GLN A 74 13.83 1.98 24.23
CA GLN A 74 14.47 1.88 22.92
C GLN A 74 14.41 0.44 22.40
N ALA A 75 14.63 -0.56 23.25
CA ALA A 75 14.44 -1.97 22.92
C ALA A 75 12.99 -2.28 22.51
N GLU A 76 12.00 -1.67 23.16
CA GLU A 76 10.58 -1.78 22.78
C GLU A 76 10.34 -1.21 21.37
N LEU A 77 10.88 -0.03 21.07
CA LEU A 77 10.78 0.55 19.72
C LEU A 77 11.48 -0.32 18.68
N GLU A 78 12.73 -0.73 18.93
CA GLU A 78 13.53 -1.51 17.98
C GLU A 78 13.00 -2.93 17.78
N SER A 79 12.25 -3.47 18.75
CA SER A 79 11.52 -4.73 18.57
C SER A 79 10.46 -4.65 17.47
N ILE A 80 9.84 -3.47 17.26
CA ILE A 80 8.89 -3.25 16.15
C ILE A 80 9.62 -3.36 14.81
N THR A 81 10.77 -2.69 14.68
CA THR A 81 11.63 -2.79 13.50
C THR A 81 12.09 -4.23 13.26
N ALA A 82 12.48 -4.93 14.33
CA ALA A 82 12.92 -6.32 14.24
C ALA A 82 11.80 -7.25 13.76
N HIS A 83 10.58 -7.13 14.30
CA HIS A 83 9.42 -7.86 13.79
C HIS A 83 9.15 -7.58 12.30
N TYR A 84 9.23 -6.31 11.88
CA TYR A 84 9.08 -5.96 10.47
C TYR A 84 10.15 -6.62 9.60
N ARG A 85 11.43 -6.56 9.99
CA ARG A 85 12.54 -7.18 9.26
C ARG A 85 12.48 -8.70 9.24
N ALA A 86 11.94 -9.33 10.30
CA ALA A 86 11.64 -10.75 10.35
C ALA A 86 10.42 -11.16 9.51
N GLN A 87 9.79 -10.21 8.79
CA GLN A 87 8.55 -10.39 8.04
C GLN A 87 7.36 -10.83 8.92
N GLN A 88 7.45 -10.59 10.23
CA GLN A 88 6.41 -10.84 11.22
C GLN A 88 5.48 -9.63 11.33
N TYR A 89 4.86 -9.25 10.21
CA TYR A 89 4.16 -7.96 10.09
C TYR A 89 3.00 -7.80 11.07
N GLU A 90 2.26 -8.86 11.38
CA GLU A 90 1.18 -8.80 12.37
C GLU A 90 1.70 -8.54 13.79
N ALA A 91 2.84 -9.14 14.15
CA ALA A 91 3.51 -8.86 15.41
C ALA A 91 4.05 -7.42 15.46
N ALA A 92 4.59 -6.93 14.34
CA ALA A 92 5.05 -5.54 14.22
C ALA A 92 3.91 -4.54 14.44
N VAL A 93 2.74 -4.74 13.80
CA VAL A 93 1.54 -3.91 14.01
C VAL A 93 1.11 -3.93 15.47
N SER A 94 1.02 -5.13 16.07
CA SER A 94 0.61 -5.29 17.47
C SER A 94 1.58 -4.61 18.45
N ALA A 95 2.88 -4.68 18.17
CA ALA A 95 3.91 -4.00 18.96
C ALA A 95 3.84 -2.48 18.79
N ALA A 96 3.65 -1.98 17.57
CA ALA A 96 3.48 -0.57 17.29
C ALA A 96 2.25 0.04 18.00
N ASP A 97 1.11 -0.64 17.97
CA ASP A 97 -0.11 -0.19 18.66
C ASP A 97 0.10 -0.08 20.18
N ARG A 98 0.77 -1.07 20.78
CA ARG A 98 1.13 -1.02 22.20
C ARG A 98 2.06 0.15 22.49
N PHE A 99 3.10 0.34 21.67
CA PHE A 99 4.07 1.41 21.86
C PHE A 99 3.42 2.80 21.73
N ILE A 100 2.59 3.02 20.71
CA ILE A 100 1.88 4.29 20.51
C ILE A 100 0.99 4.62 21.71
N LYS A 101 0.28 3.62 22.23
CA LYS A 101 -0.59 3.78 23.40
C LYS A 101 0.21 4.08 24.67
N GLN A 102 1.33 3.39 24.88
CA GLN A 102 2.13 3.51 26.11
C GLN A 102 3.04 4.74 26.12
N ARG A 103 3.57 5.12 24.95
CA ARG A 103 4.61 6.15 24.80
C ARG A 103 4.29 7.16 23.70
N PRO A 104 3.13 7.84 23.73
CA PRO A 104 2.72 8.77 22.67
C PRO A 104 3.62 10.01 22.53
N ARG A 105 4.46 10.30 23.53
CA ARG A 105 5.40 11.44 23.55
C ARG A 105 6.84 11.04 23.21
N ASN A 106 7.07 9.82 22.73
CA ASN A 106 8.42 9.42 22.31
C ASN A 106 8.87 10.30 21.12
N PRO A 107 10.13 10.78 21.10
CA PRO A 107 10.63 11.61 19.99
C PRO A 107 10.55 10.93 18.61
N ASN A 108 10.61 9.60 18.55
CA ASN A 108 10.59 8.79 17.33
C ASN A 108 9.22 8.13 17.11
N ILE A 109 8.15 8.71 17.64
CA ILE A 109 6.79 8.16 17.52
C ILE A 109 6.29 8.15 16.07
N ASP A 110 6.76 9.09 15.26
CA ASP A 110 6.52 9.18 13.82
C ASP A 110 7.03 7.94 13.07
N TYR A 111 8.23 7.46 13.42
CA TYR A 111 8.77 6.21 12.89
C TYR A 111 7.89 5.00 13.23
N VAL A 112 7.27 4.99 14.41
CA VAL A 112 6.38 3.90 14.82
C VAL A 112 5.07 3.90 14.02
N TYR A 113 4.47 5.06 13.77
CA TYR A 113 3.34 5.18 12.85
C TYR A 113 3.71 4.72 11.44
N TYR A 114 4.88 5.12 10.96
CA TYR A 114 5.41 4.70 9.66
C TYR A 114 5.55 3.18 9.58
N LEU A 115 6.20 2.54 10.57
CA LEU A 115 6.35 1.08 10.61
C LEU A 115 5.02 0.34 10.71
N ARG A 116 4.02 0.89 11.41
CA ARG A 116 2.68 0.30 11.45
C ARG A 116 2.04 0.30 10.05
N GLY A 117 2.10 1.43 9.36
CA GLY A 117 1.61 1.56 7.98
C GLY A 117 2.34 0.64 7.00
N LEU A 118 3.67 0.58 7.09
CA LEU A 118 4.50 -0.28 6.25
C LEU A 118 4.26 -1.77 6.53
N SER A 119 4.07 -2.16 7.80
CA SER A 119 3.73 -3.53 8.16
C SER A 119 2.37 -3.94 7.59
N ASN A 120 1.35 -3.09 7.69
CA ASN A 120 0.05 -3.35 7.07
C ASN A 120 0.13 -3.39 5.53
N TYR A 121 0.96 -2.55 4.92
CA TYR A 121 1.22 -2.57 3.48
C TYR A 121 1.79 -3.93 3.04
N SER A 122 2.84 -4.39 3.74
CA SER A 122 3.54 -5.64 3.41
C SER A 122 2.71 -6.90 3.70
N ARG A 123 1.68 -6.84 4.54
CA ARG A 123 0.72 -7.96 4.72
C ARG A 123 -0.10 -8.25 3.46
N ASN A 124 -0.26 -7.26 2.58
CA ASN A 124 -0.93 -7.47 1.30
C ASN A 124 0.03 -8.04 0.23
N ASP A 125 1.35 -8.00 0.47
CA ASP A 125 2.35 -8.52 -0.45
C ASP A 125 2.46 -10.05 -0.33
N SER A 126 1.70 -10.76 -1.14
CA SER A 126 1.64 -12.23 -1.15
C SER A 126 2.82 -12.83 -1.94
N GLY A 127 4.05 -12.45 -1.60
CA GLY A 127 5.30 -13.14 -2.01
C GLY A 127 5.54 -13.34 -3.52
N LEU A 128 6.71 -13.92 -3.82
CA LEU A 128 7.27 -14.18 -5.15
C LEU A 128 6.45 -15.11 -6.09
N LEU A 129 5.27 -15.59 -5.67
CA LEU A 129 4.51 -16.64 -6.34
C LEU A 129 3.15 -16.18 -6.86
N GLY A 130 3.02 -14.91 -7.25
CA GLY A 130 1.94 -14.46 -8.14
C GLY A 130 0.54 -14.91 -7.71
N GLY A 131 0.21 -14.70 -6.43
CA GLY A 131 -1.11 -15.03 -5.90
C GLY A 131 -2.22 -14.29 -6.65
N ASP A 132 -3.33 -15.00 -6.85
CA ASP A 132 -4.55 -14.53 -7.53
C ASP A 132 -4.93 -13.12 -7.04
N PRO A 133 -4.95 -12.09 -7.92
CA PRO A 133 -5.33 -10.72 -7.55
C PRO A 133 -6.67 -10.64 -6.81
N ASP A 134 -7.59 -11.54 -7.17
CA ASP A 134 -8.97 -11.63 -6.64
C ASP A 134 -9.04 -12.07 -5.17
N LYS A 135 -7.95 -12.58 -4.57
CA LYS A 135 -7.89 -13.00 -3.15
C LYS A 135 -7.12 -12.02 -2.25
N ARG A 136 -6.64 -10.90 -2.80
CA ARG A 136 -5.90 -9.91 -2.01
C ARG A 136 -6.84 -9.20 -1.05
N ASP A 137 -6.55 -9.29 0.24
CA ASP A 137 -7.34 -8.64 1.28
C ASP A 137 -7.04 -7.13 1.29
N THR A 138 -7.90 -6.36 0.62
CA THR A 138 -7.79 -4.90 0.50
C THR A 138 -7.84 -4.19 1.85
N ARG A 139 -8.36 -4.83 2.90
CA ARG A 139 -8.46 -4.23 4.25
C ARG A 139 -7.10 -3.83 4.82
N PHE A 140 -6.05 -4.60 4.51
CA PHE A 140 -4.70 -4.24 4.97
C PHE A 140 -4.15 -3.01 4.23
N LEU A 141 -4.48 -2.83 2.96
CA LEU A 141 -4.12 -1.62 2.21
C LEU A 141 -4.91 -0.41 2.72
N GLU A 142 -6.20 -0.55 2.96
CA GLU A 142 -7.04 0.51 3.55
C GLU A 142 -6.52 0.94 4.94
N GLN A 143 -6.16 -0.04 5.77
CA GLN A 143 -5.56 0.22 7.08
C GLN A 143 -4.19 0.90 6.96
N SER A 144 -3.35 0.42 6.04
CA SER A 144 -2.04 1.02 5.75
C SER A 144 -2.16 2.48 5.29
N PHE A 145 -3.11 2.77 4.39
CA PHE A 145 -3.41 4.13 3.96
C PHE A 145 -3.81 5.02 5.14
N THR A 146 -4.65 4.49 6.03
CA THR A 146 -5.08 5.20 7.24
C THR A 146 -3.90 5.47 8.17
N ASP A 147 -2.98 4.51 8.33
CA ASP A 147 -1.78 4.66 9.16
C ASP A 147 -0.82 5.73 8.60
N PHE A 148 -0.56 5.71 7.30
CA PHE A 148 0.26 6.72 6.63
C PHE A 148 -0.40 8.10 6.67
N LYS A 149 -1.73 8.17 6.52
CA LYS A 149 -2.48 9.42 6.68
C LYS A 149 -2.30 9.98 8.09
N LEU A 150 -2.43 9.16 9.13
CA LEU A 150 -2.22 9.58 10.51
C LEU A 150 -0.80 10.09 10.76
N LEU A 151 0.21 9.47 10.15
CA LEU A 151 1.59 9.96 10.21
C LEU A 151 1.70 11.37 9.62
N ILE A 152 1.17 11.59 8.41
CA ILE A 152 1.28 12.87 7.71
C ILE A 152 0.47 13.97 8.42
N GLU A 153 -0.71 13.64 8.92
CA GLU A 153 -1.58 14.61 9.63
C GLU A 153 -0.99 15.04 10.98
N ASN A 154 -0.37 14.10 11.71
CA ASN A 154 0.17 14.39 13.05
C ASN A 154 1.65 14.84 13.02
N TYR A 155 2.42 14.41 12.03
CA TYR A 155 3.87 14.64 11.91
C TYR A 155 4.27 15.00 10.47
N PRO A 156 3.77 16.14 9.94
CA PRO A 156 4.01 16.53 8.55
C PRO A 156 5.49 16.76 8.22
N ASP A 157 6.30 17.16 9.21
CA ASP A 157 7.74 17.41 9.07
C ASP A 157 8.60 16.15 9.29
N SER A 158 7.97 14.98 9.49
CA SER A 158 8.68 13.72 9.67
C SER A 158 9.51 13.38 8.43
N VAL A 159 10.70 12.82 8.64
CA VAL A 159 11.55 12.32 7.56
C VAL A 159 10.88 11.20 6.74
N TYR A 160 9.88 10.53 7.33
CA TYR A 160 9.12 9.44 6.71
C TYR A 160 7.88 9.91 5.93
N ALA A 161 7.49 11.19 6.07
CA ALA A 161 6.23 11.70 5.50
C ALA A 161 6.19 11.59 3.97
N LYS A 162 7.30 11.90 3.29
CA LYS A 162 7.38 11.82 1.82
C LYS A 162 7.25 10.39 1.31
N ASP A 163 7.87 9.44 1.99
CA ASP A 163 7.78 8.03 1.62
C ASP A 163 6.38 7.46 1.88
N ALA A 164 5.78 7.83 3.02
CA ALA A 164 4.39 7.52 3.33
C ALA A 164 3.40 8.04 2.26
N GLN A 165 3.63 9.25 1.72
CA GLN A 165 2.84 9.78 0.61
C GLN A 165 2.95 8.94 -0.66
N LEU A 166 4.15 8.46 -1.00
CA LEU A 166 4.35 7.58 -2.15
C LEU A 166 3.61 6.24 -1.96
N HIS A 167 3.68 5.65 -0.78
CA HIS A 167 2.89 4.48 -0.44
C HIS A 167 1.38 4.72 -0.53
N MET A 168 0.89 5.89 -0.09
CA MET A 168 -0.52 6.24 -0.22
C MET A 168 -0.97 6.35 -1.68
N VAL A 169 -0.12 6.88 -2.57
CA VAL A 169 -0.39 6.92 -4.01
C VAL A 169 -0.45 5.50 -4.60
N ASP A 170 0.51 4.64 -4.25
CA ASP A 170 0.50 3.23 -4.69
C ASP A 170 -0.75 2.49 -4.20
N ILE A 171 -1.07 2.60 -2.91
CA ILE A 171 -2.25 2.00 -2.31
C ILE A 171 -3.52 2.47 -3.03
N ARG A 172 -3.64 3.78 -3.28
CA ARG A 172 -4.79 4.35 -4.01
C ARG A 172 -4.91 3.72 -5.41
N ASN A 173 -3.81 3.57 -6.13
CA ASN A 173 -3.80 2.95 -7.46
C ASN A 173 -4.22 1.47 -7.39
N ARG A 174 -3.70 0.70 -6.43
CA ARG A 174 -4.03 -0.73 -6.28
C ARG A 174 -5.48 -0.95 -5.87
N LEU A 175 -6.03 -0.12 -4.99
CA LEU A 175 -7.44 -0.19 -4.59
C LEU A 175 -8.35 0.19 -5.76
N ALA A 176 -7.97 1.19 -6.56
CA ALA A 176 -8.71 1.57 -7.76
C ALA A 176 -8.69 0.46 -8.82
N GLU A 177 -7.53 -0.15 -9.07
CA GLU A 177 -7.36 -1.27 -10.00
C GLU A 177 -8.24 -2.47 -9.58
N TYR A 178 -8.28 -2.79 -8.29
CA TYR A 178 -9.17 -3.82 -7.77
C TYR A 178 -10.64 -3.56 -8.11
N GLU A 179 -11.13 -2.34 -7.89
CA GLU A 179 -12.51 -1.99 -8.22
C GLU A 179 -12.77 -2.00 -9.74
N ILE A 180 -11.79 -1.61 -10.57
CA ILE A 180 -11.89 -1.74 -12.03
C ILE A 180 -12.03 -3.21 -12.42
N ASN A 181 -11.22 -4.11 -11.88
CA ASN A 181 -11.31 -5.55 -12.18
C ASN A 181 -12.70 -6.11 -11.86
N VAL A 182 -13.29 -5.68 -10.74
CA VAL A 182 -14.67 -6.01 -10.36
C VAL A 182 -15.69 -5.38 -11.31
N ALA A 183 -15.50 -4.12 -11.70
CA ALA A 183 -16.37 -3.43 -12.65
C ALA A 183 -16.38 -4.12 -14.02
N GLU A 184 -15.21 -4.48 -14.54
CA GLU A 184 -15.07 -5.21 -15.80
C GLU A 184 -15.70 -6.60 -15.76
N TYR A 185 -15.60 -7.29 -14.63
CA TYR A 185 -16.29 -8.55 -14.42
C TYR A 185 -17.81 -8.42 -14.56
N TYR A 186 -18.41 -7.36 -13.97
CA TYR A 186 -19.83 -7.07 -14.14
C TYR A 186 -20.16 -6.65 -15.58
N LEU A 187 -19.28 -5.88 -16.22
CA LEU A 187 -19.44 -5.43 -17.59
C LEU A 187 -19.51 -6.62 -18.58
N ARG A 188 -18.58 -7.57 -18.47
CA ARG A 188 -18.57 -8.82 -19.29
C ARG A 188 -19.85 -9.64 -19.11
N ARG A 189 -20.52 -9.51 -17.97
CA ARG A 189 -21.78 -10.18 -17.65
C ARG A 189 -23.03 -9.36 -17.99
N ARG A 190 -22.86 -8.21 -18.64
CA ARG A 190 -23.93 -7.27 -18.99
C ARG A 190 -24.70 -6.77 -17.77
N ALA A 191 -24.06 -6.76 -16.60
CA ALA A 191 -24.60 -6.21 -15.37
C ALA A 191 -24.24 -4.71 -15.27
N TYR A 192 -24.76 -3.92 -16.21
CA TYR A 192 -24.32 -2.53 -16.44
C TYR A 192 -24.53 -1.62 -15.23
N VAL A 193 -25.62 -1.78 -14.47
CA VAL A 193 -25.84 -1.02 -13.22
C VAL A 193 -24.76 -1.32 -12.19
N ALA A 194 -24.35 -2.59 -12.06
CA ALA A 194 -23.30 -2.96 -11.10
C ALA A 194 -21.92 -2.47 -11.57
N ALA A 195 -21.64 -2.57 -12.87
CA ALA A 195 -20.40 -2.06 -13.46
C ALA A 195 -20.27 -0.54 -13.29
N SER A 196 -21.32 0.23 -13.60
CA SER A 196 -21.31 1.69 -13.43
C SER A 196 -21.13 2.11 -11.97
N ARG A 197 -21.77 1.43 -11.02
CA ARG A 197 -21.62 1.70 -9.58
C ARG A 197 -20.21 1.45 -9.07
N ARG A 198 -19.54 0.41 -9.57
CA ARG A 198 -18.14 0.12 -9.21
C ARG A 198 -17.19 1.19 -9.76
N ALA A 199 -17.39 1.59 -11.01
CA ALA A 199 -16.62 2.64 -11.64
C ALA A 199 -16.85 4.04 -11.01
N GLU A 200 -18.10 4.37 -10.66
CA GLU A 200 -18.44 5.58 -9.89
C GLU A 200 -17.66 5.62 -8.57
N GLY A 201 -17.62 4.51 -7.84
CA GLY A 201 -16.84 4.39 -6.60
C GLY A 201 -15.33 4.58 -6.78
N VAL A 202 -14.77 4.35 -7.97
CA VAL A 202 -13.36 4.65 -8.28
C VAL A 202 -13.15 6.15 -8.42
N ILE A 203 -14.04 6.84 -9.13
CA ILE A 203 -13.95 8.29 -9.34
C ILE A 203 -14.12 9.04 -8.03
N GLU A 204 -15.07 8.62 -7.19
CA GLU A 204 -15.37 9.26 -5.91
C GLU A 204 -14.25 9.08 -4.87
N ARG A 205 -13.68 7.87 -4.75
CA ARG A 205 -12.74 7.53 -3.66
C ARG A 205 -11.28 7.57 -4.06
N PHE A 206 -10.97 7.34 -5.34
CA PHE A 206 -9.60 7.15 -5.83
C PHE A 206 -9.26 8.15 -6.94
N GLN A 207 -9.76 9.39 -6.81
CA GLN A 207 -9.44 10.47 -7.73
C GLN A 207 -7.92 10.66 -7.85
N GLY A 208 -7.45 10.85 -9.08
CA GLY A 208 -6.03 10.95 -9.41
C GLY A 208 -5.29 9.60 -9.47
N SER A 209 -6.00 8.47 -9.40
CA SER A 209 -5.44 7.16 -9.75
C SER A 209 -5.40 6.96 -11.26
N ASP A 210 -4.51 6.08 -11.71
CA ASP A 210 -4.38 5.70 -13.13
C ASP A 210 -5.62 4.95 -13.66
N SER A 211 -6.50 4.50 -12.76
CA SER A 211 -7.73 3.79 -13.07
C SER A 211 -8.92 4.69 -13.38
N VAL A 212 -8.85 6.01 -13.10
CA VAL A 212 -9.97 6.94 -13.33
C VAL A 212 -10.43 6.99 -14.80
N PRO A 213 -9.54 7.05 -15.81
CA PRO A 213 -9.97 7.03 -17.21
C PRO A 213 -10.76 5.76 -17.58
N ARG A 214 -10.29 4.62 -17.07
CA ARG A 214 -10.97 3.33 -17.28
C ARG A 214 -12.32 3.26 -16.58
N ALA A 215 -12.44 3.84 -15.38
CA ALA A 215 -13.73 3.96 -14.69
C ALA A 215 -14.73 4.78 -15.53
N LEU A 216 -14.32 5.94 -16.03
CA LEU A 216 -15.15 6.79 -16.89
C LEU A 216 -15.60 6.04 -18.16
N GLU A 217 -14.71 5.29 -18.79
CA GLU A 217 -15.05 4.47 -19.96
C GLU A 217 -16.08 3.36 -19.62
N ILE A 218 -15.91 2.67 -18.49
CA ILE A 218 -16.88 1.65 -18.04
C ILE A 218 -18.24 2.28 -17.73
N MET A 219 -18.27 3.49 -17.15
CA MET A 219 -19.51 4.23 -16.91
C MET A 219 -20.19 4.62 -18.22
N GLU A 220 -19.44 5.19 -19.17
CA GLU A 220 -19.92 5.55 -20.51
C GLU A 220 -20.53 4.33 -21.22
N GLU A 221 -19.83 3.20 -21.24
CA GLU A 221 -20.34 1.94 -21.79
C GLU A 221 -21.63 1.51 -21.09
N SER A 222 -21.64 1.51 -19.76
CA SER A 222 -22.77 1.04 -18.97
C SER A 222 -24.00 1.92 -19.19
N TYR A 223 -23.84 3.24 -19.23
CA TYR A 223 -24.94 4.17 -19.50
C TYR A 223 -25.49 4.02 -20.91
N ALA A 224 -24.62 3.85 -21.91
CA ALA A 224 -25.06 3.59 -23.28
C ALA A 224 -25.90 2.30 -23.37
N GLN A 225 -25.48 1.23 -22.70
CA GLN A 225 -26.19 -0.06 -22.69
C GLN A 225 -27.50 -0.02 -21.90
N LEU A 226 -27.64 0.92 -20.97
CA LEU A 226 -28.87 1.18 -20.21
C LEU A 226 -29.83 2.15 -20.93
N GLY A 227 -29.45 2.69 -22.09
CA GLY A 227 -30.26 3.68 -22.81
C GLY A 227 -30.25 5.09 -22.19
N LEU A 228 -29.25 5.39 -21.36
CA LEU A 228 -29.07 6.67 -20.68
C LEU A 228 -28.11 7.55 -21.49
N ALA A 229 -28.58 8.05 -22.63
CA ALA A 229 -27.74 8.75 -23.62
C ALA A 229 -27.05 9.99 -23.05
N ASP A 230 -27.78 10.87 -22.37
CA ASP A 230 -27.24 12.10 -21.80
C ASP A 230 -26.08 11.83 -20.82
N LEU A 231 -26.25 10.86 -19.93
CA LEU A 231 -25.21 10.46 -18.98
C LEU A 231 -23.99 9.84 -19.67
N ALA A 232 -24.20 9.06 -20.72
CA ALA A 232 -23.11 8.49 -21.51
C ALA A 232 -22.30 9.59 -22.23
N GLU A 233 -22.99 10.58 -22.79
CA GLU A 233 -22.40 11.73 -23.47
C GLU A 233 -21.60 12.61 -22.50
N ASP A 234 -22.20 12.98 -21.37
CA ASP A 234 -21.54 13.75 -20.31
C ASP A 234 -20.27 13.04 -19.82
N THR A 235 -20.37 11.73 -19.55
CA THR A 235 -19.22 10.93 -19.09
C THR A 235 -18.11 10.88 -20.14
N ARG A 236 -18.47 10.74 -21.42
CA ARG A 236 -17.53 10.78 -22.55
C ARG A 236 -16.83 12.12 -22.67
N ALA A 237 -17.57 13.22 -22.56
CA ALA A 237 -17.03 14.57 -22.61
C ALA A 237 -16.01 14.80 -21.50
N ILE A 238 -16.31 14.35 -20.27
CA ILE A 238 -15.38 14.38 -19.14
C ILE A 238 -14.12 13.57 -19.43
N LEU A 239 -14.26 12.34 -19.94
CA LEU A 239 -13.14 11.48 -20.29
C LEU A 239 -12.22 12.13 -21.33
N GLN A 240 -12.78 12.63 -22.42
CA GLN A 240 -11.99 13.23 -23.52
C GLN A 240 -11.34 14.55 -23.11
N THR A 241 -12.04 15.37 -22.32
CA THR A 241 -11.50 16.66 -21.85
C THR A 241 -10.40 16.46 -20.80
N SER A 242 -10.59 15.53 -19.88
CA SER A 242 -9.65 15.30 -18.76
C SER A 242 -8.47 14.40 -19.16
N TYR A 243 -8.69 13.50 -20.12
CA TYR A 243 -7.71 12.48 -20.54
C TYR A 243 -7.64 12.36 -22.08
N PRO A 244 -7.22 13.42 -22.80
CA PRO A 244 -7.25 13.46 -24.26
C PRO A 244 -6.38 12.40 -24.96
N ASN A 245 -5.39 11.84 -24.26
CA ASN A 245 -4.49 10.80 -24.78
C ASN A 245 -4.91 9.37 -24.36
N TYR A 246 -6.03 9.19 -23.66
CA TYR A 246 -6.48 7.88 -23.22
C TYR A 246 -6.96 7.04 -24.42
N ILE A 247 -6.39 5.85 -24.57
CA ILE A 247 -6.78 4.90 -25.60
C ILE A 247 -7.93 4.06 -25.04
N LEU A 248 -9.06 4.06 -25.74
CA LEU A 248 -10.25 3.31 -25.35
C LEU A 248 -9.97 1.81 -25.36
N HIS A 249 -10.21 1.12 -24.24
CA HIS A 249 -10.04 -0.31 -24.06
C HIS A 249 -11.28 -1.08 -24.55
N ARG A 250 -11.71 -0.80 -25.78
CA ARG A 250 -12.98 -1.29 -26.37
C ARG A 250 -12.81 -1.64 -27.85
N ASP A 251 -12.26 -2.82 -28.10
CA ASP A 251 -12.06 -3.32 -29.47
C ASP A 251 -13.37 -3.75 -30.17
N GLU A 252 -14.36 -4.30 -29.47
CA GLU A 252 -15.61 -4.80 -30.10
C GLU A 252 -16.76 -3.78 -30.15
N PHE A 253 -16.91 -2.93 -29.12
CA PHE A 253 -18.04 -2.01 -29.04
C PHE A 253 -18.01 -0.92 -30.13
N TYR A 254 -16.84 -0.32 -30.37
CA TYR A 254 -16.70 0.68 -31.42
C TYR A 254 -16.70 0.07 -32.83
N ARG A 255 -16.37 -1.23 -33.01
CA ARG A 255 -16.55 -1.90 -34.30
C ARG A 255 -18.03 -2.12 -34.63
N GLN A 256 -18.85 -2.47 -33.64
CA GLN A 256 -20.30 -2.60 -33.83
C GLN A 256 -20.96 -1.24 -34.11
N ARG A 257 -20.52 -0.19 -33.40
CA ARG A 257 -21.02 1.18 -33.61
C ARG A 257 -20.37 1.89 -34.80
N ALA A 258 -19.19 1.50 -35.31
CA ALA A 258 -18.62 2.10 -36.52
C ALA A 258 -19.38 1.68 -37.80
N GLY A 259 -20.27 0.70 -37.72
CA GLY A 259 -21.29 0.44 -38.74
C GLY A 259 -22.57 1.28 -38.57
N GLU A 260 -22.72 1.98 -37.45
CA GLU A 260 -23.83 2.87 -37.09
C GLU A 260 -23.25 4.24 -36.74
N GLU A 261 -23.09 5.13 -37.74
CA GLU A 261 -22.57 6.48 -37.52
C GLU A 261 -23.17 7.08 -36.23
N PRO A 262 -22.34 7.54 -35.26
CA PRO A 262 -22.85 8.19 -34.08
C PRO A 262 -23.73 9.36 -34.53
N ALA A 263 -24.92 9.50 -33.96
CA ALA A 263 -25.86 10.57 -34.30
C ALA A 263 -25.40 11.97 -33.85
N TYR A 264 -24.11 12.15 -33.57
CA TYR A 264 -23.54 13.40 -33.09
C TYR A 264 -22.15 13.63 -33.68
N GLU A 265 -21.87 14.89 -34.00
CA GLU A 265 -20.57 15.36 -34.46
C GLU A 265 -19.64 15.54 -33.24
N LEU A 266 -18.44 14.98 -33.31
CA LEU A 266 -17.40 15.23 -32.32
C LEU A 266 -17.05 16.74 -32.34
N PRO A 267 -16.92 17.40 -31.18
CA PRO A 267 -16.36 18.74 -31.13
C PRO A 267 -14.99 18.75 -31.82
N ASP A 268 -14.69 19.80 -32.59
CA ASP A 268 -13.38 19.99 -33.22
C ASP A 268 -12.30 20.10 -32.14
N MET A 269 -11.72 18.96 -31.78
CA MET A 269 -10.55 18.84 -30.94
C MET A 269 -9.35 19.20 -31.81
N GLY A 270 -9.23 20.49 -32.11
CA GLY A 270 -8.28 21.06 -33.06
C GLY A 270 -6.94 20.33 -32.96
N SER A 271 -6.49 19.82 -34.11
CA SER A 271 -5.21 19.13 -34.22
C SER A 271 -4.15 19.93 -33.47
N ALA A 272 -3.53 19.33 -32.45
CA ALA A 272 -2.37 19.91 -31.81
C ALA A 272 -1.34 20.18 -32.91
N SER A 273 -1.24 21.46 -33.31
CA SER A 273 -0.33 21.92 -34.32
C SER A 273 1.08 21.64 -33.82
N ALA A 274 1.71 20.63 -34.41
CA ALA A 274 3.15 20.45 -34.34
C ALA A 274 3.82 21.59 -35.14
N ALA A 275 3.81 22.80 -34.58
CA ALA A 275 4.58 23.94 -35.09
C ALA A 275 5.98 23.91 -34.47
N GLY A 276 6.77 22.91 -34.84
CA GLY A 276 8.22 22.91 -34.70
C GLY A 276 8.85 23.44 -35.98
N GLY A 277 8.75 24.75 -36.22
CA GLY A 277 9.45 25.41 -37.32
C GLY A 277 10.92 25.61 -36.97
N SER A 278 11.80 24.83 -37.58
CA SER A 278 13.25 25.06 -37.59
C SER A 278 13.55 26.43 -38.22
N PRO A 279 14.46 27.25 -37.68
CA PRO A 279 14.93 28.44 -38.36
C PRO A 279 15.92 28.04 -39.46
N SER A 280 15.56 28.28 -40.73
CA SER A 280 16.52 28.39 -41.82
C SER A 280 17.28 29.70 -41.66
N GLN A 281 18.56 29.58 -41.32
CA GLN A 281 19.55 30.63 -41.60
C GLN A 281 19.68 30.72 -43.11
N ASP A 282 19.33 31.87 -43.68
CA ASP A 282 19.79 32.25 -45.01
C ASP A 282 20.51 33.60 -44.89
N ASP A 283 21.69 33.58 -45.49
CA ASP A 283 22.68 34.62 -45.68
C ASP A 283 22.15 35.82 -46.51
N ASP A 284 22.96 36.87 -46.43
CA ASP A 284 23.28 37.85 -47.49
C ASP A 284 22.58 39.23 -47.54
N SER A 285 23.46 40.23 -47.40
CA SER A 285 23.59 41.49 -48.16
C SER A 285 22.58 42.62 -47.97
N ASP A 286 22.97 43.67 -47.23
CA ASP A 286 23.47 44.97 -47.77
C ASP A 286 24.11 45.82 -46.65
#